data_AF-A0A1C6TT95-F1
#
_entry.id   AF-A0A1C6TT95-F1
#
_cell.length_a   1.000
_cell.length_b   1.000
_cell.length_c   1.000
_cell.angle_alpha   90.00
_cell.angle_beta   90.00
_cell.angle_gamma   90.00
#
_symmetry.space_group_name_H-M   'P 1'
#
loop_
_entity.id
_entity.type
_entity.pdbx_description
1 polymer ?
#
loop_
_entity_poly.entity_id
_entity_poly.type
_entity_poly.pdbx_seq_one_letter_code
_entity_poly.pdbx_strand_id
1 'polypeptide(L)'
;MTSASTAQSASADQAGTDRPAADLSATAQPAGSGTSGGGGVPAAIRRRLATVDARVDGHAWLATAVVVAIAGILRFLGLSGPKGKIFDEVYYARDAYGLIDRGVEWNYKDNGPSYVVHPPLGKWLIGLGEWAFGYQDPETNISVPGHLMTTAPEFGWRFAAAVAGTLSVLLLVRIGRRMFRSTTLGCAAGLLLALDGFHLVLSRTALLDIFLMLFVLAAFGALVLDRDARRRRWSRALEAGLDPSRPGPAGRPRSTWREWPWWRLLAGVLLGGACAVKWSALYFVPAFALLVILWEVGVRRSAGARRPWRDAVLDELPWLLLAGVLMVVTYVATWSGWLFSDDGYLRLASRYPGSGLSDDPVIGPLINLWKYHQAAYGFHTQLDEPHKYQSWPWQWLLLGRPVAFYWSGDGNCGAPSCASEILLLGTPLLWWSFLPALAALAWLGLARRDWRAGAILLSVAAGLLPWFWFALDKRTMFSFYTAPALPFLVLAVTYVLGAIAAPAPAAVTAGASPPTKQEAADRRLVGGVIAGAYVLLVALCFGYFYPIFVGRLLTYADWSARMWLEGRWI
;
A
#
# COMPACT_ATOMS: atom_id res chain seq x y z
N MET A 1 41.64 -34.18 -47.66
CA MET A 1 41.34 -33.08 -48.61
C MET A 1 40.64 -32.02 -47.79
N THR A 2 41.06 -30.78 -47.59
CA THR A 2 42.10 -29.84 -48.08
C THR A 2 41.72 -28.57 -47.29
N SER A 3 42.53 -27.72 -46.67
CA SER A 3 43.97 -27.40 -46.63
C SER A 3 44.13 -26.48 -45.41
N ALA A 4 45.07 -26.69 -44.48
CA ALA A 4 46.50 -26.34 -44.52
C ALA A 4 46.81 -24.90 -44.08
N SER A 5 47.64 -24.77 -43.02
CA SER A 5 48.88 -23.98 -42.93
C SER A 5 49.36 -24.03 -41.46
N THR A 6 50.33 -24.83 -40.95
CA THR A 6 51.82 -24.85 -41.11
C THR A 6 52.45 -23.45 -41.11
N ALA A 7 53.58 -23.13 -40.46
CA ALA A 7 54.61 -23.79 -39.65
C ALA A 7 55.39 -22.67 -38.89
N GLN A 8 56.15 -22.92 -37.82
CA GLN A 8 57.62 -23.08 -37.78
C GLN A 8 58.01 -23.18 -36.27
N SER A 9 58.63 -24.22 -35.66
CA SER A 9 60.04 -24.71 -35.70
C SER A 9 61.10 -23.60 -35.74
N ALA A 10 62.24 -23.56 -35.05
CA ALA A 10 63.01 -24.44 -34.15
C ALA A 10 64.05 -23.53 -33.42
N SER A 11 64.43 -23.80 -32.16
CA SER A 11 65.70 -24.44 -31.73
C SER A 11 66.88 -23.51 -31.38
N ALA A 12 67.71 -24.03 -30.45
CA ALA A 12 69.10 -23.70 -30.09
C ALA A 12 69.28 -22.55 -29.08
N ASP A 13 69.54 -22.85 -27.80
CA ASP A 13 70.80 -23.35 -27.19
C ASP A 13 71.81 -22.24 -26.90
N GLN A 14 72.12 -22.04 -25.61
CA GLN A 14 73.46 -21.98 -24.99
C GLN A 14 73.29 -21.38 -23.57
N ALA A 15 73.50 -22.21 -22.53
CA ALA A 15 74.73 -22.31 -21.73
C ALA A 15 75.00 -21.01 -20.94
N GLY A 16 74.77 -20.99 -19.62
CA GLY A 16 75.78 -21.34 -18.60
C GLY A 16 76.71 -20.14 -18.41
N THR A 17 76.92 -19.51 -17.26
CA THR A 17 77.01 -19.94 -15.87
C THR A 17 76.96 -18.69 -14.99
N ASP A 18 76.48 -18.80 -13.75
CA ASP A 18 77.19 -18.32 -12.54
C ASP A 18 76.26 -18.33 -11.32
N ARG A 19 76.56 -19.25 -10.41
CA ARG A 19 76.28 -19.22 -8.96
C ARG A 19 77.66 -19.20 -8.30
N PRO A 20 77.89 -18.58 -7.12
CA PRO A 20 77.26 -18.96 -5.83
C PRO A 20 77.00 -17.72 -4.94
N ALA A 21 76.40 -17.72 -3.75
CA ALA A 21 76.50 -18.56 -2.55
C ALA A 21 75.26 -18.25 -1.66
N ALA A 22 74.64 -19.23 -0.98
CA ALA A 22 74.81 -19.57 0.45
C ALA A 22 74.59 -18.36 1.39
N ASP A 23 73.84 -18.38 2.48
CA ASP A 23 73.16 -19.42 3.24
C ASP A 23 72.22 -18.72 4.25
N LEU A 24 71.16 -19.41 4.65
CA LEU A 24 70.38 -19.34 5.90
C LEU A 24 70.29 -18.02 6.72
N SER A 25 69.06 -17.54 6.95
CA SER A 25 68.52 -17.40 8.33
C SER A 25 67.08 -16.87 8.35
N ALA A 26 66.25 -17.55 9.13
CA ALA A 26 64.94 -17.08 9.53
C ALA A 26 65.08 -15.92 10.52
N THR A 27 64.29 -14.86 10.37
CA THR A 27 63.86 -14.00 11.48
C THR A 27 62.63 -13.19 11.10
N ALA A 28 61.76 -13.03 12.09
CA ALA A 28 60.46 -12.40 12.01
C ALA A 28 60.52 -10.86 12.00
N GLN A 29 59.46 -10.27 11.41
CA GLN A 29 58.89 -8.94 11.67
C GLN A 29 59.64 -7.69 11.15
N PRO A 30 58.94 -6.54 10.91
CA PRO A 30 57.68 -6.13 11.53
C PRO A 30 56.57 -5.59 10.62
N ALA A 31 55.39 -5.55 11.26
CA ALA A 31 54.24 -4.78 10.89
C ALA A 31 54.61 -3.32 10.59
N GLY A 32 54.53 -2.94 9.32
CA GLY A 32 54.49 -1.55 8.91
C GLY A 32 53.08 -1.01 9.15
N SER A 33 52.91 -0.37 10.30
CA SER A 33 51.83 0.57 10.59
C SER A 33 51.92 1.75 9.62
N GLY A 34 51.35 1.59 8.43
CA GLY A 34 51.12 2.66 7.47
C GLY A 34 49.80 3.36 7.77
N THR A 35 49.76 4.15 8.84
CA THR A 35 48.78 5.23 8.98
C THR A 35 49.03 6.25 7.88
N SER A 36 48.33 6.09 6.75
CA SER A 36 48.18 7.12 5.73
C SER A 36 46.75 7.66 5.82
N GLY A 37 46.66 8.97 6.05
CA GLY A 37 45.41 9.69 6.23
C GLY A 37 44.58 9.68 4.96
N GLY A 38 43.34 9.23 5.12
CA GLY A 38 42.26 9.33 4.15
C GLY A 38 40.96 9.16 4.93
N GLY A 39 40.53 10.23 5.60
CA GLY A 39 39.33 10.26 6.46
C GLY A 39 38.03 10.08 5.68
N GLY A 40 37.85 8.91 5.07
CA GLY A 40 36.63 8.52 4.38
C GLY A 40 35.64 7.84 5.33
N VAL A 41 34.35 8.04 5.07
CA VAL A 41 33.27 7.35 5.79
C VAL A 41 33.48 5.83 5.70
N PRO A 42 33.53 5.09 6.83
CA PRO A 42 33.73 3.65 6.83
C PRO A 42 32.78 2.91 5.89
N ALA A 43 33.29 1.95 5.13
CA ALA A 43 32.51 1.21 4.12
C ALA A 43 31.25 0.54 4.71
N ALA A 44 31.31 0.11 5.97
CA ALA A 44 30.17 -0.44 6.71
C ALA A 44 29.03 0.60 6.89
N ILE A 45 29.37 1.86 7.19
CA ILE A 45 28.39 2.95 7.32
C ILE A 45 27.80 3.28 5.95
N ARG A 46 28.65 3.41 4.92
CA ARG A 46 28.20 3.64 3.53
C ARG A 46 27.21 2.55 3.08
N ARG A 47 27.51 1.28 3.35
CA ARG A 47 26.62 0.15 3.02
C ARG A 47 25.29 0.19 3.78
N ARG A 48 25.30 0.60 5.06
CA ARG A 48 24.07 0.76 5.88
C ARG A 48 23.21 1.92 5.41
N LEU A 49 23.81 3.00 4.94
CA LEU A 49 23.11 4.19 4.46
C LEU A 49 22.70 4.11 2.98
N ALA A 50 23.24 3.15 2.22
CA ALA A 50 22.89 2.95 0.81
C ALA A 50 21.37 2.85 0.60
N THR A 51 20.89 3.51 -0.44
CA THR A 51 19.48 3.52 -0.88
C THR A 51 19.37 2.98 -2.30
N VAL A 52 18.16 2.69 -2.78
CA VAL A 52 17.98 2.38 -4.21
C VAL A 52 18.31 3.64 -5.02
N ASP A 53 19.15 3.50 -6.04
CA ASP A 53 19.57 4.61 -6.89
C ASP A 53 18.36 5.31 -7.52
N ALA A 54 18.45 6.62 -7.64
CA ALA A 54 17.41 7.45 -8.23
C ALA A 54 17.36 7.37 -9.77
N ARG A 55 18.22 6.56 -10.40
CA ARG A 55 18.27 6.41 -11.86
C ARG A 55 17.02 5.68 -12.36
N VAL A 56 16.45 6.20 -13.44
CA VAL A 56 15.32 5.58 -14.15
C VAL A 56 15.82 4.31 -14.81
N ASP A 57 15.46 3.16 -14.24
CA ASP A 57 15.74 1.84 -14.81
C ASP A 57 14.62 1.47 -15.80
N GLY A 58 14.91 1.56 -17.10
CA GLY A 58 13.94 1.34 -18.17
C GLY A 58 13.30 -0.06 -18.13
N HIS A 59 14.08 -1.09 -17.82
CA HIS A 59 13.55 -2.46 -17.70
C HIS A 59 12.60 -2.60 -16.51
N ALA A 60 12.93 -1.97 -15.37
CA ALA A 60 12.02 -1.94 -14.22
C ALA A 60 10.72 -1.18 -14.51
N TRP A 61 10.78 -0.11 -15.32
CA TRP A 61 9.57 0.60 -15.75
C TRP A 61 8.73 -0.21 -16.72
N LEU A 62 9.34 -0.89 -17.69
CA LEU A 62 8.64 -1.80 -18.60
C LEU A 62 7.95 -2.93 -17.83
N ALA A 63 8.65 -3.61 -16.93
CA ALA A 63 8.07 -4.68 -16.12
C ALA A 63 6.89 -4.18 -15.27
N THR A 64 7.00 -2.98 -14.71
CA THR A 64 5.88 -2.36 -13.98
C THR A 64 4.71 -2.06 -14.92
N ALA A 65 4.98 -1.52 -16.12
CA ALA A 65 3.95 -1.21 -17.09
C ALA A 65 3.15 -2.45 -17.49
N VAL A 66 3.81 -3.61 -17.66
CA VAL A 66 3.14 -4.88 -17.93
C VAL A 66 2.20 -5.28 -16.79
N VAL A 67 2.66 -5.23 -15.53
CA VAL A 67 1.81 -5.57 -14.37
C VAL A 67 0.64 -4.60 -14.23
N VAL A 68 0.87 -3.32 -14.45
CA VAL A 68 -0.18 -2.27 -14.40
C VAL A 68 -1.18 -2.44 -15.55
N ALA A 69 -0.73 -2.85 -16.74
CA ALA A 69 -1.61 -3.14 -17.87
C ALA A 69 -2.54 -4.33 -17.55
N ILE A 70 -2.00 -5.42 -16.98
CA ILE A 70 -2.82 -6.55 -16.49
C ILE A 70 -3.86 -6.05 -15.48
N ALA A 71 -3.43 -5.25 -14.50
CA ALA A 71 -4.33 -4.71 -13.49
C ALA A 71 -5.44 -3.81 -14.09
N GLY A 72 -5.08 -2.96 -15.05
CA GLY A 72 -6.01 -2.09 -15.76
C GLY A 72 -7.03 -2.89 -16.57
N ILE A 73 -6.59 -3.88 -17.34
CA ILE A 73 -7.49 -4.76 -18.12
C ILE A 73 -8.52 -5.42 -17.20
N LEU A 74 -8.09 -6.02 -16.08
CA LEU A 74 -9.00 -6.68 -15.14
C LEU A 74 -10.03 -5.72 -14.52
N ARG A 75 -9.66 -4.46 -14.28
CA ARG A 75 -10.53 -3.46 -13.64
C ARG A 75 -11.49 -2.78 -14.60
N PHE A 76 -11.04 -2.50 -15.82
CA PHE A 76 -11.86 -1.75 -16.80
C PHE A 76 -12.70 -2.65 -17.72
N LEU A 77 -12.28 -3.89 -17.97
CA LEU A 77 -13.02 -4.77 -18.88
C LEU A 77 -14.40 -5.09 -18.31
N GLY A 78 -15.46 -4.71 -19.02
CA GLY A 78 -16.84 -4.91 -18.58
C GLY A 78 -17.22 -4.14 -17.30
N LEU A 79 -16.58 -3.00 -17.01
CA LEU A 79 -16.81 -2.21 -15.78
C LEU A 79 -18.28 -1.78 -15.60
N SER A 80 -19.02 -1.62 -16.69
CA SER A 80 -20.44 -1.23 -16.68
C SER A 80 -21.41 -2.33 -16.23
N GLY A 81 -20.91 -3.54 -15.91
CA GLY A 81 -21.71 -4.67 -15.45
C GLY A 81 -21.46 -4.98 -13.98
N PRO A 82 -22.47 -5.47 -13.23
CA PRO A 82 -23.88 -5.60 -13.60
C PRO A 82 -24.58 -4.23 -13.69
N LYS A 83 -25.78 -4.23 -14.29
CA LYS A 83 -26.62 -3.04 -14.45
C LYS A 83 -27.25 -2.62 -13.13
N GLY A 84 -27.40 -1.31 -12.96
CA GLY A 84 -27.88 -0.72 -11.72
C GLY A 84 -26.83 -0.65 -10.62
N LYS A 85 -27.22 0.00 -9.52
CA LYS A 85 -26.39 0.17 -8.33
C LYS A 85 -26.43 -1.13 -7.52
N ILE A 86 -25.26 -1.61 -7.11
CA ILE A 86 -25.12 -2.82 -6.28
C ILE A 86 -24.61 -2.45 -4.89
N PHE A 87 -24.99 -3.20 -3.86
CA PHE A 87 -24.53 -2.97 -2.48
C PHE A 87 -24.63 -1.47 -2.09
N ASP A 88 -23.61 -0.91 -1.44
CA ASP A 88 -23.58 0.50 -1.03
C ASP A 88 -23.41 1.51 -2.17
N GLU A 89 -23.35 1.11 -3.46
CA GLU A 89 -23.42 2.06 -4.57
C GLU A 89 -24.73 2.87 -4.52
N VAL A 90 -25.78 2.29 -3.94
CA VAL A 90 -27.08 2.96 -3.70
C VAL A 90 -26.94 4.22 -2.85
N TYR A 91 -25.91 4.30 -2.00
CA TYR A 91 -25.58 5.47 -1.21
C TYR A 91 -24.50 6.31 -1.90
N TYR A 92 -23.32 5.72 -2.14
CA TYR A 92 -22.16 6.50 -2.52
C TYR A 92 -22.23 7.12 -3.91
N ALA A 93 -22.86 6.45 -4.90
CA ALA A 93 -23.05 7.06 -6.22
C ALA A 93 -24.04 8.23 -6.16
N ARG A 94 -25.11 8.11 -5.36
CA ARG A 94 -26.08 9.20 -5.19
C ARG A 94 -25.46 10.41 -4.49
N ASP A 95 -24.75 10.15 -3.40
CA ASP A 95 -24.10 11.21 -2.63
C ASP A 95 -22.99 11.89 -3.46
N ALA A 96 -22.25 11.10 -4.26
CA ALA A 96 -21.23 11.61 -5.18
C ALA A 96 -21.83 12.56 -6.23
N TYR A 97 -22.96 12.20 -6.83
CA TYR A 97 -23.66 13.08 -7.75
C TYR A 97 -24.15 14.35 -7.04
N GLY A 98 -24.67 14.23 -5.82
CA GLY A 98 -25.03 15.38 -4.98
C GLY A 98 -23.87 16.35 -4.78
N LEU A 99 -22.67 15.84 -4.49
CA LEU A 99 -21.47 16.67 -4.37
C LEU A 99 -21.13 17.39 -5.67
N ILE A 100 -21.23 16.73 -6.83
CA ILE A 100 -20.94 17.36 -8.13
C ILE A 100 -21.97 18.45 -8.49
N ASP A 101 -23.26 18.20 -8.25
CA ASP A 101 -24.34 19.14 -8.59
C ASP A 101 -24.45 20.31 -7.61
N ARG A 102 -24.30 20.05 -6.31
CA ARG A 102 -24.63 21.00 -5.21
C ARG A 102 -23.45 21.38 -4.34
N GLY A 103 -22.33 20.67 -4.41
CA GLY A 103 -21.22 20.80 -3.46
C GLY A 103 -21.47 20.12 -2.12
N VAL A 104 -22.64 19.51 -1.90
CA VAL A 104 -23.04 18.84 -0.65
C VAL A 104 -23.82 17.57 -0.96
N GLU A 105 -23.83 16.61 -0.05
CA GLU A 105 -24.69 15.44 -0.16
C GLU A 105 -26.16 15.84 -0.11
N TRP A 106 -26.92 15.41 -1.13
CA TRP A 106 -28.27 15.87 -1.37
C TRP A 106 -29.22 14.69 -1.64
N ASN A 107 -30.37 14.69 -0.96
CA ASN A 107 -31.43 13.74 -1.21
C ASN A 107 -32.42 14.35 -2.22
N TYR A 108 -32.39 13.86 -3.44
CA TYR A 108 -33.26 14.33 -4.54
C TYR A 108 -34.71 13.84 -4.44
N LYS A 109 -35.01 12.82 -3.63
CA LYS A 109 -36.39 12.37 -3.41
C LYS A 109 -37.14 13.38 -2.53
N ASP A 110 -36.48 13.83 -1.47
CA ASP A 110 -37.05 14.79 -0.50
C ASP A 110 -36.64 16.24 -0.79
N ASN A 111 -35.81 16.46 -1.81
CA ASN A 111 -35.24 17.74 -2.21
C ASN A 111 -34.62 18.52 -1.04
N GLY A 112 -33.70 17.88 -0.30
CA GLY A 112 -33.04 18.48 0.85
C GLY A 112 -31.67 17.89 1.18
N PRO A 113 -30.93 18.49 2.13
CA PRO A 113 -29.62 17.98 2.56
C PRO A 113 -29.69 16.55 3.08
N SER A 114 -28.74 15.73 2.64
CA SER A 114 -28.57 14.36 3.14
C SER A 114 -27.59 14.33 4.31
N TYR A 115 -27.94 13.58 5.36
CA TYR A 115 -26.99 13.25 6.42
C TYR A 115 -26.18 12.03 6.04
N VAL A 116 -24.85 12.17 6.10
CA VAL A 116 -23.90 11.11 5.77
C VAL A 116 -22.82 10.99 6.84
N VAL A 117 -22.43 9.76 7.16
CA VAL A 117 -21.51 9.50 8.28
C VAL A 117 -20.03 9.53 7.85
N HIS A 118 -19.78 9.36 6.56
CA HIS A 118 -18.43 9.34 6.01
C HIS A 118 -18.02 10.70 5.41
N PRO A 119 -16.77 11.14 5.66
CA PRO A 119 -16.26 12.36 5.07
C PRO A 119 -16.24 12.32 3.52
N PRO A 120 -16.18 13.49 2.86
CA PRO A 120 -16.65 13.62 1.48
C PRO A 120 -15.65 13.18 0.40
N LEU A 121 -14.35 13.05 0.68
CA LEU A 121 -13.34 12.90 -0.38
C LEU A 121 -13.55 11.68 -1.27
N GLY A 122 -13.93 10.54 -0.71
CA GLY A 122 -14.16 9.35 -1.52
C GLY A 122 -15.35 9.51 -2.47
N LYS A 123 -16.40 10.21 -2.02
CA LYS A 123 -17.57 10.55 -2.84
C LYS A 123 -17.25 11.59 -3.91
N TRP A 124 -16.42 12.60 -3.59
CA TRP A 124 -15.88 13.52 -4.60
C TRP A 124 -15.15 12.77 -5.72
N LEU A 125 -14.32 11.77 -5.38
CA LEU A 125 -13.61 10.98 -6.38
C LEU A 125 -14.55 10.13 -7.25
N ILE A 126 -15.58 9.52 -6.67
CA ILE A 126 -16.65 8.83 -7.42
C ILE A 126 -17.34 9.82 -8.36
N GLY A 127 -17.69 11.00 -7.84
CA GLY A 127 -18.37 12.06 -8.58
C GLY A 127 -17.55 12.59 -9.75
N LEU A 128 -16.22 12.63 -9.66
CA LEU A 128 -15.38 12.97 -10.82
C LEU A 128 -15.54 11.99 -11.98
N GLY A 129 -15.80 10.71 -11.69
CA GLY A 129 -16.14 9.71 -12.70
C GLY A 129 -17.51 9.97 -13.32
N GLU A 130 -18.52 10.28 -12.51
CA GLU A 130 -19.86 10.66 -12.95
C GLU A 130 -19.85 11.95 -13.79
N TRP A 131 -19.12 12.97 -13.36
CA TRP A 131 -18.92 14.21 -14.09
C TRP A 131 -18.26 13.96 -15.46
N ALA A 132 -17.22 13.12 -15.50
CA ALA A 132 -16.53 12.81 -16.75
C ALA A 132 -17.39 12.00 -17.73
N PHE A 133 -18.13 11.00 -17.22
CA PHE A 133 -18.73 9.95 -18.04
C PHE A 133 -20.26 9.88 -18.07
N GLY A 134 -20.92 10.75 -17.31
CA GLY A 134 -22.37 10.84 -17.18
C GLY A 134 -22.90 10.14 -15.94
N TYR A 135 -24.10 10.54 -15.53
CA TYR A 135 -24.83 9.95 -14.41
C TYR A 135 -26.30 9.78 -14.76
N GLN A 136 -26.86 8.65 -14.38
CA GLN A 136 -28.28 8.38 -14.52
C GLN A 136 -28.79 7.64 -13.28
N ASP A 137 -29.93 8.09 -12.78
CA ASP A 137 -30.64 7.44 -11.68
C ASP A 137 -32.14 7.40 -11.98
N PRO A 138 -32.68 6.26 -12.45
CA PRO A 138 -34.09 6.12 -12.77
C PRO A 138 -35.00 6.39 -11.56
N GLU A 139 -34.55 6.12 -10.33
CA GLU A 139 -35.37 6.34 -9.13
C GLU A 139 -35.63 7.82 -8.83
N THR A 140 -34.77 8.72 -9.31
CA THR A 140 -34.88 10.17 -9.10
C THR A 140 -35.15 10.93 -10.39
N ASN A 141 -35.33 10.22 -11.52
CA ASN A 141 -35.49 10.80 -12.86
C ASN A 141 -34.35 11.75 -13.27
N ILE A 142 -33.14 11.49 -12.78
CA ILE A 142 -31.94 12.28 -13.13
C ILE A 142 -31.21 11.59 -14.28
N SER A 143 -30.87 12.35 -15.30
CA SER A 143 -30.04 11.90 -16.42
C SER A 143 -29.20 13.06 -16.93
N VAL A 144 -27.89 13.00 -16.70
CA VAL A 144 -26.95 14.03 -17.15
C VAL A 144 -25.85 13.41 -18.04
N PRO A 145 -25.49 14.08 -19.15
CA PRO A 145 -24.40 13.63 -20.01
C PRO A 145 -23.05 13.84 -19.33
N GLY A 146 -22.06 13.02 -19.70
CA GLY A 146 -20.68 13.19 -19.27
C GLY A 146 -20.00 14.34 -19.99
N HIS A 147 -19.15 15.09 -19.29
CA HIS A 147 -18.41 16.22 -19.85
C HIS A 147 -17.26 15.80 -20.79
N LEU A 148 -16.71 14.59 -20.62
CA LEU A 148 -15.70 14.05 -21.53
C LEU A 148 -16.33 13.12 -22.57
N MET A 149 -17.14 12.16 -22.13
CA MET A 149 -17.82 11.20 -22.99
C MET A 149 -19.00 10.58 -22.25
N THR A 150 -20.21 10.59 -22.81
CA THR A 150 -21.34 9.89 -22.17
C THR A 150 -21.23 8.37 -22.39
N THR A 151 -21.28 7.62 -21.30
CA THR A 151 -21.18 6.15 -21.30
C THR A 151 -22.37 5.52 -20.56
N ALA A 152 -22.35 4.20 -20.34
CA ALA A 152 -23.28 3.58 -19.42
C ALA A 152 -23.11 4.17 -18.01
N PRO A 153 -24.18 4.46 -17.26
CA PRO A 153 -24.09 5.20 -16.01
C PRO A 153 -23.24 4.45 -14.97
N GLU A 154 -23.27 3.10 -14.97
CA GLU A 154 -22.41 2.28 -14.11
C GLU A 154 -20.91 2.50 -14.33
N PHE A 155 -20.52 2.81 -15.57
CA PHE A 155 -19.13 3.12 -15.87
C PHE A 155 -18.69 4.40 -15.15
N GLY A 156 -19.54 5.44 -15.12
CA GLY A 156 -19.22 6.73 -14.53
C GLY A 156 -18.86 6.61 -13.06
N TRP A 157 -19.76 6.09 -12.21
CA TRP A 157 -19.48 5.97 -10.77
C TRP A 157 -18.41 4.93 -10.43
N ARG A 158 -18.22 3.88 -11.25
CA ARG A 158 -17.18 2.86 -11.01
C ARG A 158 -15.80 3.25 -11.55
N PHE A 159 -15.71 4.24 -12.44
CA PHE A 159 -14.46 4.61 -13.12
C PHE A 159 -13.34 4.98 -12.15
N ALA A 160 -13.62 5.88 -11.20
CA ALA A 160 -12.63 6.36 -10.26
C ALA A 160 -12.11 5.25 -9.34
N ALA A 161 -12.97 4.31 -8.93
CA ALA A 161 -12.57 3.13 -8.17
C ALA A 161 -11.62 2.21 -8.97
N ALA A 162 -11.88 2.03 -10.27
CA ALA A 162 -11.02 1.25 -11.17
C ALA A 162 -9.65 1.90 -11.37
N VAL A 163 -9.61 3.23 -11.51
CA VAL A 163 -8.36 4.00 -11.52
C VAL A 163 -7.61 3.82 -10.19
N ALA A 164 -8.28 3.99 -9.05
CA ALA A 164 -7.67 3.88 -7.74
C ALA A 164 -7.07 2.48 -7.49
N GLY A 165 -7.79 1.43 -7.87
CA GLY A 165 -7.29 0.06 -7.84
C GLY A 165 -6.05 -0.11 -8.72
N THR A 166 -6.07 0.39 -9.95
CA THR A 166 -4.94 0.28 -10.88
C THR A 166 -3.70 1.04 -10.38
N LEU A 167 -3.89 2.25 -9.84
CA LEU A 167 -2.83 3.05 -9.24
C LEU A 167 -2.24 2.39 -7.99
N SER A 168 -3.06 1.73 -7.17
CA SER A 168 -2.56 1.03 -5.99
C SER A 168 -1.64 -0.14 -6.34
N VAL A 169 -1.89 -0.84 -7.46
CA VAL A 169 -0.99 -1.88 -7.99
C VAL A 169 0.34 -1.25 -8.43
N LEU A 170 0.30 -0.14 -9.18
CA LEU A 170 1.50 0.60 -9.57
C LEU A 170 2.33 0.99 -8.35
N LEU A 171 1.70 1.60 -7.35
CA LEU A 171 2.36 2.03 -6.13
C LEU A 171 2.97 0.83 -5.40
N LEU A 172 2.25 -0.29 -5.29
CA LEU A 172 2.75 -1.48 -4.61
C LEU A 172 3.98 -2.06 -5.32
N VAL A 173 4.02 -2.08 -6.66
CA VAL A 173 5.22 -2.50 -7.41
C VAL A 173 6.42 -1.63 -7.05
N ARG A 174 6.23 -0.31 -7.00
CA ARG A 174 7.31 0.65 -6.72
C ARG A 174 7.77 0.61 -5.28
N ILE A 175 6.83 0.50 -4.35
CA ILE A 175 7.10 0.36 -2.92
C ILE A 175 7.84 -0.95 -2.67
N GLY A 176 7.33 -2.08 -3.18
CA GLY A 176 7.94 -3.39 -3.07
C GLY A 176 9.35 -3.43 -3.67
N ARG A 177 9.54 -2.89 -4.89
CA ARG A 177 10.87 -2.77 -5.51
C ARG A 177 11.82 -1.96 -4.64
N ARG A 178 11.38 -0.83 -4.09
CA ARG A 178 12.23 0.04 -3.27
C ARG A 178 12.58 -0.59 -1.93
N MET A 179 11.61 -1.23 -1.27
CA MET A 179 11.81 -1.94 -0.02
C MET A 179 12.76 -3.13 -0.22
N PHE A 180 12.46 -4.04 -1.15
CA PHE A 180 13.19 -5.29 -1.34
C PHE A 180 14.41 -5.18 -2.24
N ARG A 181 14.60 -4.05 -2.94
CA ARG A 181 15.67 -3.82 -3.93
C ARG A 181 15.66 -4.83 -5.07
N SER A 182 14.46 -5.26 -5.49
CA SER A 182 14.28 -6.27 -6.53
C SER A 182 13.08 -5.91 -7.40
N THR A 183 13.29 -5.80 -8.73
CA THR A 183 12.19 -5.61 -9.69
C THR A 183 11.23 -6.77 -9.64
N THR A 184 11.75 -8.00 -9.58
CA THR A 184 10.94 -9.22 -9.58
C THR A 184 10.04 -9.28 -8.35
N LEU A 185 10.55 -8.98 -7.15
CA LEU A 185 9.73 -8.96 -5.94
C LEU A 185 8.72 -7.81 -5.95
N GLY A 186 9.10 -6.64 -6.47
CA GLY A 186 8.14 -5.55 -6.68
C GLY A 186 7.00 -5.95 -7.62
N CYS A 187 7.34 -6.54 -8.78
CA CYS A 187 6.35 -7.02 -9.75
C CYS A 187 5.48 -8.14 -9.18
N ALA A 188 6.06 -9.06 -8.41
CA ALA A 188 5.30 -10.10 -7.71
C ALA A 188 4.30 -9.50 -6.72
N ALA A 189 4.69 -8.51 -5.91
CA ALA A 189 3.76 -7.82 -5.01
C ALA A 189 2.60 -7.17 -5.78
N GLY A 190 2.90 -6.43 -6.84
CA GLY A 190 1.86 -5.80 -7.67
C GLY A 190 0.96 -6.82 -8.35
N LEU A 191 1.51 -7.90 -8.90
CA LEU A 191 0.76 -8.95 -9.58
C LEU A 191 -0.15 -9.71 -8.61
N LEU A 192 0.34 -10.03 -7.41
CA LEU A 192 -0.47 -10.66 -6.36
C LEU A 192 -1.64 -9.76 -5.94
N LEU A 193 -1.43 -8.44 -5.80
CA LEU A 193 -2.54 -7.50 -5.54
C LEU A 193 -3.48 -7.37 -6.75
N ALA A 194 -2.94 -7.39 -7.97
CA ALA A 194 -3.74 -7.33 -9.20
C ALA A 194 -4.66 -8.55 -9.36
N LEU A 195 -4.20 -9.72 -8.89
CA LEU A 195 -4.87 -11.03 -8.91
C LEU A 195 -5.52 -11.37 -7.55
N ASP A 196 -5.86 -10.36 -6.76
CA ASP A 196 -6.66 -10.53 -5.57
C ASP A 196 -8.13 -10.20 -5.85
N GLY A 197 -9.02 -11.18 -5.65
CA GLY A 197 -10.46 -11.03 -5.86
C GLY A 197 -11.10 -9.91 -5.03
N PHE A 198 -10.68 -9.78 -3.77
CA PHE A 198 -11.21 -8.76 -2.87
C PHE A 198 -10.82 -7.36 -3.33
N HIS A 199 -9.55 -7.14 -3.69
CA HIS A 199 -9.10 -5.89 -4.30
C HIS A 199 -9.79 -5.60 -5.63
N LEU A 200 -9.99 -6.62 -6.47
CA LEU A 200 -10.68 -6.48 -7.76
C LEU A 200 -12.12 -6.01 -7.56
N VAL A 201 -12.90 -6.65 -6.68
CA VAL A 201 -14.30 -6.29 -6.40
C VAL A 201 -14.40 -4.85 -5.88
N LEU A 202 -13.56 -4.48 -4.90
CA LEU A 202 -13.54 -3.11 -4.36
C LEU A 202 -13.10 -2.06 -5.39
N SER A 203 -12.28 -2.43 -6.37
CA SER A 203 -11.87 -1.53 -7.46
C SER A 203 -12.82 -1.54 -8.65
N ARG A 204 -13.91 -2.30 -8.61
CA ARG A 204 -14.96 -2.33 -9.64
C ARG A 204 -16.33 -1.92 -9.14
N THR A 205 -16.41 -1.49 -7.88
CA THR A 205 -17.64 -1.04 -7.22
C THR A 205 -17.39 0.37 -6.71
N ALA A 206 -18.38 1.27 -6.81
CA ALA A 206 -18.26 2.64 -6.30
C ALA A 206 -18.31 2.69 -4.76
N LEU A 207 -17.23 2.25 -4.13
CA LEU A 207 -17.04 2.17 -2.68
C LEU A 207 -15.89 3.04 -2.21
N LEU A 208 -15.95 3.46 -0.95
CA LEU A 208 -14.93 4.32 -0.33
C LEU A 208 -13.63 3.57 -0.01
N ASP A 209 -13.71 2.28 0.31
CA ASP A 209 -12.59 1.51 0.88
C ASP A 209 -11.38 1.40 -0.05
N ILE A 210 -11.59 1.42 -1.38
CA ILE A 210 -10.49 1.40 -2.36
C ILE A 210 -9.68 2.71 -2.34
N PHE A 211 -10.35 3.85 -2.17
CA PHE A 211 -9.70 5.16 -2.07
C PHE A 211 -8.95 5.29 -0.74
N LEU A 212 -9.57 4.84 0.35
CA LEU A 212 -8.91 4.78 1.66
C LEU A 212 -7.61 3.98 1.59
N MET A 213 -7.67 2.76 1.04
CA MET A 213 -6.49 1.92 0.86
C MET A 213 -5.44 2.60 -0.02
N LEU A 214 -5.84 3.24 -1.12
CA LEU A 214 -4.92 3.97 -2.00
C LEU A 214 -4.19 5.08 -1.24
N PHE A 215 -4.90 5.93 -0.50
CA PHE A 215 -4.29 7.04 0.24
C PHE A 215 -3.36 6.55 1.36
N VAL A 216 -3.74 5.50 2.10
CA VAL A 216 -2.87 4.87 3.11
C VAL A 216 -1.61 4.30 2.46
N LEU A 217 -1.74 3.57 1.35
CA LEU A 217 -0.60 3.01 0.62
C LEU A 217 0.31 4.11 0.04
N ALA A 218 -0.27 5.18 -0.51
CA ALA A 218 0.46 6.32 -1.03
C ALA A 218 1.21 7.06 0.08
N ALA A 219 0.58 7.28 1.24
CA ALA A 219 1.22 7.87 2.40
C ALA A 219 2.42 7.02 2.87
N PHE A 220 2.24 5.70 2.95
CA PHE A 220 3.35 4.80 3.24
C PHE A 220 4.47 4.89 2.19
N GLY A 221 4.13 4.91 0.91
CA GLY A 221 5.10 5.09 -0.18
C GLY A 221 5.89 6.39 -0.08
N ALA A 222 5.22 7.49 0.27
CA ALA A 222 5.85 8.77 0.55
C ALA A 222 6.81 8.67 1.74
N LEU A 223 6.46 7.97 2.82
CA LEU A 223 7.37 7.75 3.95
C LEU A 223 8.59 6.87 3.60
N VAL A 224 8.42 5.87 2.74
CA VAL A 224 9.55 5.08 2.21
C VAL A 224 10.50 5.97 1.39
N LEU A 225 9.97 6.92 0.61
CA LEU A 225 10.75 7.93 -0.11
C LEU A 225 11.44 8.92 0.84
N ASP A 226 10.75 9.37 1.90
CA ASP A 226 11.31 10.21 2.97
C ASP A 226 12.51 9.52 3.59
N ARG A 227 12.34 8.27 4.04
CA ARG A 227 13.39 7.44 4.63
C ARG A 227 14.64 7.38 3.75
N ASP A 228 14.47 7.18 2.45
CA ASP A 228 15.54 7.14 1.48
C ASP A 228 16.21 8.53 1.30
N ALA A 229 15.43 9.59 1.24
CA ALA A 229 15.95 10.96 1.16
C ALA A 229 16.78 11.33 2.39
N ARG A 230 16.31 10.98 3.60
CA ARG A 230 17.01 11.22 4.86
C ARG A 230 18.31 10.44 4.95
N ARG A 231 18.35 9.18 4.50
CA ARG A 231 19.60 8.41 4.44
C ARG A 231 20.62 8.99 3.47
N ARG A 232 20.19 9.43 2.28
CA ARG A 232 21.08 10.10 1.32
C ARG A 232 21.64 11.41 1.89
N ARG A 233 20.81 12.19 2.58
CA ARG A 233 21.21 13.41 3.27
C ARG A 233 22.31 13.13 4.30
N TRP A 234 22.11 12.15 5.17
CA TRP A 234 23.12 11.73 6.14
C TRP A 234 24.39 11.21 5.48
N SER A 235 24.29 10.39 4.42
CA SER A 235 25.46 9.89 3.68
C SER A 235 26.31 11.03 3.12
N ARG A 236 25.67 12.00 2.43
CA ARG A 236 26.36 13.16 1.85
C ARG A 236 27.00 14.04 2.92
N ALA A 237 26.32 14.26 4.05
CA ALA A 237 26.86 15.07 5.13
C ALA A 237 28.11 14.42 5.77
N LEU A 238 28.08 13.10 5.98
CA LEU A 238 29.23 12.35 6.48
C LEU A 238 30.40 12.38 5.49
N GLU A 239 30.12 12.24 4.19
CA GLU A 239 31.14 12.34 3.13
C GLU A 239 31.75 13.74 3.05
N ALA A 240 30.98 14.78 3.41
CA ALA A 240 31.45 16.16 3.51
C ALA A 240 32.18 16.48 4.85
N GLY A 241 32.45 15.47 5.69
CA GLY A 241 33.20 15.65 6.93
C GLY A 241 32.38 16.02 8.16
N LEU A 242 31.05 15.82 8.15
CA LEU A 242 30.22 15.98 9.35
C LEU A 242 30.69 15.00 10.44
N ASP A 243 30.90 15.52 11.66
CA ASP A 243 31.18 14.74 12.86
C ASP A 243 29.91 14.62 13.73
N PRO A 244 29.20 13.47 13.71
CA PRO A 244 27.94 13.28 14.44
C PRO A 244 28.10 13.16 15.96
N SER A 245 29.33 13.09 16.47
CA SER A 245 29.61 13.02 17.91
C SER A 245 29.45 14.39 18.58
N ARG A 246 29.54 15.47 17.79
CA ARG A 246 29.41 16.85 18.29
C ARG A 246 27.99 17.14 18.78
N PRO A 247 27.84 17.87 19.90
CA PRO A 247 26.53 18.22 20.42
C PRO A 247 25.82 19.26 19.54
N GLY A 248 24.49 19.23 19.56
CA GLY A 248 23.65 20.27 18.96
C GLY A 248 23.70 20.30 17.42
N PRO A 249 23.43 21.46 16.81
CA PRO A 249 23.38 21.61 15.35
C PRO A 249 24.69 21.23 14.64
N ALA A 250 25.83 21.33 15.32
CA ALA A 250 27.15 21.03 14.74
C ALA A 250 27.35 19.55 14.41
N GLY A 251 26.61 18.63 15.06
CA GLY A 251 26.65 17.20 14.78
C GLY A 251 25.58 16.71 13.81
N ARG A 252 24.90 17.62 13.11
CA ARG A 252 23.71 17.30 12.30
C ARG A 252 23.87 17.78 10.86
N PRO A 253 23.27 17.09 9.88
CA PRO A 253 23.21 17.60 8.52
C PRO A 253 22.54 18.98 8.51
N ARG A 254 23.11 19.92 7.75
CA ARG A 254 22.56 21.28 7.59
C ARG A 254 21.14 21.20 7.02
N SER A 255 20.22 22.05 7.48
CA SER A 255 18.87 22.10 6.91
C SER A 255 18.80 23.22 5.86
N THR A 256 18.59 22.87 4.61
CA THR A 256 18.23 23.82 3.54
C THR A 256 16.84 23.50 3.03
N TRP A 257 16.18 24.41 2.31
CA TRP A 257 14.83 24.17 1.76
C TRP A 257 14.75 22.92 0.87
N ARG A 258 15.87 22.58 0.19
CA ARG A 258 15.98 21.36 -0.64
C ARG A 258 16.03 20.08 0.20
N GLU A 259 16.34 20.19 1.49
CA GLU A 259 16.47 19.08 2.44
C GLU A 259 15.32 19.00 3.45
N TRP A 260 14.30 19.85 3.29
CA TRP A 260 13.06 19.72 4.03
C TRP A 260 12.40 18.36 3.73
N PRO A 261 11.68 17.77 4.70
CA PRO A 261 11.09 16.44 4.54
C PRO A 261 9.80 16.51 3.71
N TRP A 262 9.89 16.97 2.45
CA TRP A 262 8.74 17.15 1.55
C TRP A 262 7.90 15.90 1.39
N TRP A 263 8.54 14.73 1.33
CA TRP A 263 7.85 13.44 1.28
C TRP A 263 7.04 13.13 2.54
N ARG A 264 7.51 13.59 3.71
CA ARG A 264 6.76 13.48 4.97
C ARG A 264 5.59 14.44 5.03
N LEU A 265 5.77 15.67 4.55
CA LEU A 265 4.68 16.64 4.46
C LEU A 265 3.61 16.16 3.49
N LEU A 266 4.01 15.59 2.35
CA LEU A 266 3.10 14.90 1.43
C LEU A 266 2.40 13.71 2.11
N ALA A 267 3.09 12.92 2.93
CA ALA A 267 2.44 11.86 3.70
C ALA A 267 1.37 12.41 4.66
N GLY A 268 1.57 13.59 5.26
CA GLY A 268 0.56 14.30 6.04
C GLY A 268 -0.68 14.66 5.21
N VAL A 269 -0.49 15.22 4.01
CA VAL A 269 -1.58 15.51 3.06
C VAL A 269 -2.32 14.23 2.66
N LEU A 270 -1.60 13.16 2.32
CA LEU A 270 -2.19 11.88 1.91
C LEU A 270 -2.95 11.19 3.05
N LEU A 271 -2.46 11.26 4.29
CA LEU A 271 -3.20 10.80 5.47
C LEU A 271 -4.43 11.67 5.74
N GLY A 272 -4.36 12.98 5.46
CA GLY A 272 -5.51 13.88 5.51
C GLY A 272 -6.58 13.46 4.53
N GLY A 273 -6.17 13.11 3.30
CA GLY A 273 -7.02 12.49 2.30
C GLY A 273 -7.61 11.15 2.77
N ALA A 274 -6.80 10.26 3.35
CA ALA A 274 -7.29 8.99 3.89
C ALA A 274 -8.37 9.19 4.97
N CYS A 275 -8.13 10.09 5.94
CA CYS A 275 -9.10 10.46 6.96
C CYS A 275 -10.36 11.10 6.36
N ALA A 276 -10.21 11.87 5.27
CA ALA A 276 -11.30 12.49 4.52
C ALA A 276 -12.07 11.51 3.62
N VAL A 277 -11.62 10.26 3.52
CA VAL A 277 -12.42 9.15 2.97
C VAL A 277 -13.12 8.39 4.11
N LYS A 278 -12.38 8.02 5.15
CA LYS A 278 -12.90 7.25 6.29
C LYS A 278 -12.02 7.41 7.52
N TRP A 279 -12.63 7.56 8.69
CA TRP A 279 -11.90 7.78 9.95
C TRP A 279 -11.07 6.58 10.44
N SER A 280 -11.29 5.38 9.90
CA SER A 280 -10.41 4.23 10.17
C SER A 280 -8.96 4.47 9.72
N ALA A 281 -8.69 5.48 8.88
CA ALA A 281 -7.33 5.95 8.59
C ALA A 281 -6.58 6.46 9.83
N LEU A 282 -7.28 6.94 10.87
CA LEU A 282 -6.66 7.51 12.07
C LEU A 282 -5.75 6.51 12.78
N TYR A 283 -6.00 5.21 12.66
CA TYR A 283 -5.15 4.17 13.25
C TYR A 283 -3.75 4.12 12.61
N PHE A 284 -3.60 4.57 11.36
CA PHE A 284 -2.32 4.61 10.67
C PHE A 284 -1.47 5.83 11.04
N VAL A 285 -2.08 6.91 11.54
CA VAL A 285 -1.37 8.15 11.91
C VAL A 285 -0.31 7.91 13.00
N PRO A 286 -0.63 7.35 14.19
CA PRO A 286 0.38 7.07 15.21
C PRO A 286 1.38 5.99 14.76
N ALA A 287 0.92 5.00 13.99
CA ALA A 287 1.79 3.95 13.44
C ALA A 287 2.86 4.53 12.50
N PHE A 288 2.48 5.43 11.60
CA PHE A 288 3.38 6.06 10.64
C PHE A 288 4.28 7.12 11.30
N ALA A 289 3.78 7.86 12.27
CA ALA A 289 4.61 8.74 13.11
C ALA A 289 5.69 7.94 13.85
N LEU A 290 5.33 6.78 14.41
CA LEU A 290 6.28 5.87 15.04
C LEU A 290 7.33 5.35 14.04
N LEU A 291 6.92 4.96 12.82
CA LEU A 291 7.87 4.55 11.77
C LEU A 291 8.88 5.64 11.43
N VAL A 292 8.44 6.89 11.30
CA VAL A 292 9.32 8.03 11.05
C VAL A 292 10.37 8.13 12.16
N ILE A 293 9.94 8.13 13.42
CA ILE A 293 10.86 8.20 14.57
C ILE A 293 11.83 7.02 14.58
N LEU A 294 11.35 5.79 14.40
CA LEU A 294 12.20 4.60 14.40
C LEU A 294 13.25 4.62 13.28
N TRP A 295 12.89 5.08 12.08
CA TRP A 295 13.83 5.20 10.96
C TRP A 295 14.84 6.33 11.16
N GLU A 296 14.41 7.44 11.75
CA GLU A 296 15.24 8.60 12.09
C GLU A 296 16.24 8.31 13.22
N VAL A 297 15.83 7.50 14.20
CA VAL A 297 16.75 6.92 15.20
C VAL A 297 17.71 5.95 14.54
N GLY A 298 17.21 5.10 13.63
CA GLY A 298 18.02 4.10 12.94
C GLY A 298 19.14 4.71 12.08
N VAL A 299 18.87 5.82 11.38
CA VAL A 299 19.90 6.51 10.58
C VAL A 299 20.92 7.20 11.48
N ARG A 300 20.49 7.87 12.56
CA ARG A 300 21.38 8.53 13.54
C ARG A 300 22.28 7.52 14.26
N ARG A 301 21.74 6.36 14.66
CA ARG A 301 22.53 5.24 15.21
C ARG A 301 23.55 4.72 14.21
N SER A 302 23.17 4.59 12.94
CA SER A 302 24.08 4.13 11.89
C SER A 302 25.21 5.14 11.60
N ALA A 303 24.94 6.43 11.78
CA ALA A 303 25.91 7.51 11.62
C ALA A 303 26.82 7.69 12.86
N GLY A 304 26.52 7.08 14.00
CA GLY A 304 27.31 7.23 15.23
C GLY A 304 26.93 8.46 16.07
N ALA A 305 25.71 8.98 15.93
CA ALA A 305 25.24 10.11 16.72
C ALA A 305 25.18 9.77 18.23
N ARG A 306 25.54 10.75 19.09
CA ARG A 306 25.64 10.55 20.54
C ARG A 306 24.31 10.25 21.25
N ARG A 307 23.22 10.94 20.88
CA ARG A 307 21.90 10.82 21.53
C ARG A 307 20.77 10.58 20.50
N PRO A 308 20.81 9.45 19.77
CA PRO A 308 20.01 9.26 18.57
C PRO A 308 18.49 9.34 18.79
N TRP A 309 17.99 8.88 19.95
CA TRP A 309 16.57 8.99 20.30
C TRP A 309 16.14 10.43 20.57
N ARG A 310 16.82 11.10 21.50
CA ARG A 310 16.51 12.48 21.86
C ARG A 310 16.61 13.41 20.64
N ASP A 311 17.67 13.26 19.85
CA ASP A 311 17.89 14.08 18.67
C ASP A 311 16.83 13.81 17.59
N ALA A 312 16.45 12.55 17.37
CA ALA A 312 15.36 12.23 16.46
C ALA A 312 14.03 12.82 16.92
N VAL A 313 13.65 12.67 18.18
CA VAL A 313 12.37 13.22 18.65
C VAL A 313 12.35 14.73 18.53
N LEU A 314 13.36 15.43 19.04
CA LEU A 314 13.38 16.89 19.04
C LEU A 314 13.43 17.49 17.62
N ASP A 315 14.20 16.89 16.71
CA ASP A 315 14.37 17.44 15.36
C ASP A 315 13.16 17.15 14.47
N GLU A 316 12.51 16.01 14.69
CA GLU A 316 11.44 15.54 13.80
C GLU A 316 10.05 15.93 14.31
N LEU A 317 9.88 16.24 15.60
CA LEU A 317 8.60 16.64 16.18
C LEU A 317 7.98 17.86 15.48
N PRO A 318 8.69 18.98 15.22
CA PRO A 318 8.11 20.11 14.48
C PRO A 318 7.61 19.72 13.08
N TRP A 319 8.31 18.82 12.39
CA TRP A 319 7.91 18.34 11.07
C TRP A 319 6.72 17.39 11.13
N LEU A 320 6.62 16.57 12.17
CA LEU A 320 5.46 15.72 12.43
C LEU A 320 4.23 16.56 12.78
N LEU A 321 4.40 17.63 13.57
CA LEU A 321 3.32 18.58 13.87
C LEU A 321 2.86 19.29 12.60
N LEU A 322 3.78 19.77 11.76
CA LEU A 322 3.42 20.39 10.48
C LEU A 322 2.71 19.41 9.54
N ALA A 323 3.17 18.15 9.46
CA ALA A 323 2.46 17.12 8.71
C ALA A 323 1.05 16.86 9.27
N GLY A 324 0.88 16.89 10.60
CA GLY A 324 -0.42 16.82 11.26
C GLY A 324 -1.33 18.02 10.96
N VAL A 325 -0.78 19.23 10.90
CA VAL A 325 -1.52 20.43 10.46
C VAL A 325 -1.97 20.27 9.01
N LEU A 326 -1.09 19.83 8.11
CA LEU A 326 -1.45 19.58 6.71
C LEU A 326 -2.52 18.49 6.56
N MET A 327 -2.48 17.46 7.42
CA MET A 327 -3.53 16.43 7.49
C MET A 327 -4.89 17.05 7.82
N VAL A 328 -4.97 17.89 8.86
CA VAL A 328 -6.21 18.59 9.26
C VAL A 328 -6.67 19.57 8.17
N VAL A 329 -5.77 20.36 7.59
CA VAL A 329 -6.10 21.30 6.50
C VAL A 329 -6.66 20.54 5.30
N THR A 330 -6.03 19.43 4.90
CA THR A 330 -6.52 18.60 3.79
C THR A 330 -7.90 18.04 4.10
N TYR A 331 -8.11 17.55 5.32
CA TYR A 331 -9.41 17.03 5.75
C TYR A 331 -10.49 18.10 5.64
N VAL A 332 -10.30 19.27 6.25
CA VAL A 332 -11.27 20.38 6.23
C VAL A 332 -11.51 20.91 4.81
N ALA A 333 -10.47 20.97 3.96
CA ALA A 333 -10.60 21.40 2.58
C ALA A 333 -11.58 20.53 1.77
N THR A 334 -11.72 19.25 2.11
CA THR A 334 -12.66 18.34 1.43
C THR A 334 -14.13 18.68 1.73
N TRP A 335 -14.39 19.38 2.84
CA TRP A 335 -15.70 19.91 3.23
C TRP A 335 -15.97 21.30 2.63
N SER A 336 -15.16 21.78 1.68
CA SER A 336 -15.30 23.11 1.09
C SER A 336 -16.70 23.37 0.53
N GLY A 337 -17.30 22.41 -0.16
CA GLY A 337 -18.67 22.57 -0.67
C GLY A 337 -19.72 22.74 0.44
N TRP A 338 -19.57 22.06 1.59
CA TRP A 338 -20.42 22.28 2.77
C TRP A 338 -20.13 23.62 3.45
N LEU A 339 -18.85 24.02 3.55
CA LEU A 339 -18.43 25.26 4.20
C LEU A 339 -18.87 26.50 3.42
N PHE A 340 -18.80 26.45 2.09
CA PHE A 340 -19.09 27.59 1.21
C PHE A 340 -20.52 27.57 0.63
N SER A 341 -21.34 26.58 0.96
CA SER A 341 -22.78 26.56 0.65
C SER A 341 -23.62 26.71 1.91
N ASP A 342 -24.90 26.99 1.74
CA ASP A 342 -25.90 27.06 2.81
C ASP A 342 -26.81 25.82 2.85
N ASP A 343 -26.52 24.85 1.97
CA ASP A 343 -27.44 23.74 1.69
C ASP A 343 -27.14 22.45 2.44
N GLY A 344 -25.98 22.35 3.11
CA GLY A 344 -25.56 21.14 3.80
C GLY A 344 -26.40 20.76 5.03
N TYR A 345 -26.38 19.49 5.40
CA TYR A 345 -27.02 19.01 6.63
C TYR A 345 -26.34 19.65 7.86
N LEU A 346 -27.14 20.08 8.86
CA LEU A 346 -26.69 20.88 10.02
C LEU A 346 -25.90 22.16 9.67
N ARG A 347 -26.05 22.70 8.45
CA ARG A 347 -25.27 23.86 8.00
C ARG A 347 -25.77 25.20 8.55
N LEU A 348 -27.08 25.36 8.68
CA LEU A 348 -27.72 26.61 9.11
C LEU A 348 -28.57 26.39 10.37
N ALA A 349 -28.42 27.24 11.37
CA ALA A 349 -29.18 27.20 12.61
C ALA A 349 -30.69 27.40 12.36
N SER A 350 -31.04 28.25 11.39
CA SER A 350 -32.43 28.50 10.98
C SER A 350 -33.19 27.24 10.53
N ARG A 351 -32.51 26.24 9.98
CA ARG A 351 -33.10 24.96 9.55
C ARG A 351 -33.26 23.95 10.71
N TYR A 352 -32.58 24.18 11.85
CA TYR A 352 -32.59 23.28 13.00
C TYR A 352 -32.73 24.05 14.32
N PRO A 353 -33.90 24.63 14.63
CA PRO A 353 -34.11 25.38 15.87
C PRO A 353 -33.79 24.55 17.12
N GLY A 354 -33.06 25.13 18.08
CA GLY A 354 -32.72 24.47 19.35
C GLY A 354 -31.55 23.47 19.30
N SER A 355 -30.87 23.33 18.15
CA SER A 355 -29.76 22.38 17.96
C SER A 355 -28.38 22.88 18.45
N GLY A 356 -28.29 24.12 18.92
CA GLY A 356 -27.02 24.75 19.35
C GLY A 356 -26.06 25.05 18.21
N LEU A 357 -26.58 25.24 16.99
CA LEU A 357 -25.86 25.76 15.83
C LEU A 357 -25.76 27.30 15.89
N SER A 358 -24.81 27.88 15.16
CA SER A 358 -24.65 29.34 15.00
C SER A 358 -24.53 29.70 13.52
N ASP A 359 -25.18 30.80 13.13
CA ASP A 359 -25.08 31.39 11.79
C ASP A 359 -24.09 32.58 11.76
N ASP A 360 -23.28 32.75 12.82
CA ASP A 360 -22.25 33.80 12.87
C ASP A 360 -21.23 33.61 11.74
N PRO A 361 -20.87 34.68 10.99
CA PRO A 361 -19.91 34.56 9.91
C PRO A 361 -18.58 33.96 10.37
N VAL A 362 -18.02 33.07 9.55
CA VAL A 362 -16.75 32.35 9.78
C VAL A 362 -16.78 31.34 10.94
N ILE A 363 -17.15 31.77 12.15
CA ILE A 363 -17.11 30.92 13.35
C ILE A 363 -18.31 29.95 13.38
N GLY A 364 -19.50 30.39 12.99
CA GLY A 364 -20.73 29.59 12.94
C GLY A 364 -20.56 28.30 12.12
N PRO A 365 -20.12 28.36 10.85
CA PRO A 365 -19.85 27.17 10.04
C PRO A 365 -18.86 26.19 10.68
N LEU A 366 -17.83 26.67 11.41
CA LEU A 366 -16.88 25.80 12.09
C LEU A 366 -17.51 25.09 13.30
N ILE A 367 -18.32 25.81 14.09
CA ILE A 367 -19.12 25.22 15.18
C ILE A 367 -20.10 24.19 14.63
N ASN A 368 -20.79 24.53 13.55
CA ASN A 368 -21.78 23.67 12.91
C ASN A 368 -21.14 22.42 12.32
N LEU A 369 -19.95 22.55 11.71
CA LEU A 369 -19.18 21.40 11.24
C LEU A 369 -18.73 20.52 12.40
N TRP A 370 -18.34 21.09 13.54
CA TRP A 370 -18.05 20.32 14.74
C TRP A 370 -19.29 19.57 15.24
N LYS A 371 -20.48 20.20 15.25
CA LYS A 371 -21.75 19.54 15.58
C LYS A 371 -22.07 18.38 14.63
N TYR A 372 -21.81 18.56 13.34
CA TYR A 372 -21.89 17.47 12.36
C TYR A 372 -20.98 16.29 12.77
N HIS A 373 -19.73 16.56 13.13
CA HIS A 373 -18.78 15.52 13.54
C HIS A 373 -19.22 14.83 14.84
N GLN A 374 -19.84 15.56 15.78
CA GLN A 374 -20.42 14.96 16.98
C GLN A 374 -21.56 14.00 16.62
N ALA A 375 -22.44 14.36 15.68
CA ALA A 375 -23.50 13.48 15.21
C ALA A 375 -22.94 12.22 14.51
N ALA A 376 -21.94 12.39 13.64
CA ALA A 376 -21.27 11.27 12.97
C ALA A 376 -20.56 10.33 13.95
N TYR A 377 -19.90 10.88 14.97
CA TYR A 377 -19.31 10.09 16.04
C TYR A 377 -20.36 9.33 16.85
N GLY A 378 -21.48 9.99 17.22
CA GLY A 378 -22.60 9.37 17.91
C GLY A 378 -23.15 8.16 17.15
N PHE A 379 -23.39 8.32 15.84
CA PHE A 379 -23.78 7.21 14.97
C PHE A 379 -22.78 6.04 15.03
N HIS A 380 -21.48 6.31 14.91
CA HIS A 380 -20.47 5.25 14.92
C HIS A 380 -20.34 4.52 16.26
N THR A 381 -20.64 5.18 17.38
CA THR A 381 -20.66 4.55 18.72
C THR A 381 -21.90 3.70 18.99
N GLN A 382 -22.97 3.85 18.21
CA GLN A 382 -24.25 3.15 18.37
C GLN A 382 -24.52 2.20 17.20
N LEU A 383 -23.50 1.83 16.43
CA LEU A 383 -23.64 0.96 15.27
C LEU A 383 -23.54 -0.52 15.69
N ASP A 384 -24.56 -1.03 16.35
CA ASP A 384 -24.66 -2.41 16.86
C ASP A 384 -25.85 -3.20 16.28
N GLU A 385 -26.58 -2.61 15.31
CA GLU A 385 -27.67 -3.28 14.61
C GLU A 385 -27.20 -4.52 13.83
N PRO A 386 -27.75 -5.72 14.10
CA PRO A 386 -27.31 -6.93 13.43
C PRO A 386 -27.58 -6.94 11.93
N HIS A 387 -26.57 -7.33 11.14
CA HIS A 387 -26.68 -7.46 9.69
C HIS A 387 -26.31 -8.87 9.21
N LYS A 388 -27.07 -9.42 8.25
CA LYS A 388 -26.88 -10.79 7.73
C LYS A 388 -25.44 -11.06 7.31
N TYR A 389 -24.79 -10.14 6.59
CA TYR A 389 -23.40 -10.31 6.12
C TYR A 389 -22.32 -9.77 7.08
N GLN A 390 -22.66 -9.39 8.32
CA GLN A 390 -21.64 -8.91 9.26
C GLN A 390 -20.62 -10.01 9.58
N SER A 391 -19.35 -9.63 9.79
CA SER A 391 -18.24 -10.54 10.09
C SER A 391 -17.22 -9.90 11.01
N TRP A 392 -16.41 -10.74 11.65
CA TRP A 392 -15.49 -10.33 12.72
C TRP A 392 -14.02 -10.45 12.30
N PRO A 393 -13.09 -9.68 12.92
CA PRO A 393 -11.69 -9.60 12.50
C PRO A 393 -10.94 -10.94 12.50
N TRP A 394 -11.27 -11.88 13.40
CA TRP A 394 -10.69 -13.24 13.38
C TRP A 394 -11.16 -14.10 12.20
N GLN A 395 -12.24 -13.72 11.51
CA GLN A 395 -12.75 -14.40 10.32
C GLN A 395 -12.17 -13.83 9.03
N TRP A 396 -11.75 -12.56 9.01
CA TRP A 396 -11.46 -11.85 7.76
C TRP A 396 -10.30 -12.49 6.98
N LEU A 397 -9.14 -12.72 7.61
CA LEU A 397 -7.99 -13.34 6.93
C LEU A 397 -8.20 -14.80 6.56
N LEU A 398 -9.17 -15.46 7.21
CA LEU A 398 -9.56 -16.84 6.92
C LEU A 398 -10.61 -16.94 5.83
N LEU A 399 -11.10 -15.81 5.31
CA LEU A 399 -12.26 -15.73 4.43
C LEU A 399 -13.49 -16.39 5.06
N GLY A 400 -13.64 -16.31 6.39
CA GLY A 400 -14.65 -17.09 7.11
C GLY A 400 -16.09 -16.65 6.87
N ARG A 401 -16.30 -15.44 6.32
CA ARG A 401 -17.62 -14.89 5.95
C ARG A 401 -17.45 -13.71 4.96
N PRO A 402 -17.51 -13.97 3.65
CA PRO A 402 -17.49 -12.93 2.62
C PRO A 402 -18.81 -12.14 2.60
N VAL A 403 -18.84 -11.05 1.82
CA VAL A 403 -20.02 -10.18 1.68
C VAL A 403 -20.50 -10.22 0.24
N ALA A 404 -21.76 -10.60 0.03
CA ALA A 404 -22.38 -10.56 -1.29
C ALA A 404 -22.72 -9.12 -1.66
N PHE A 405 -22.19 -8.63 -2.78
CA PHE A 405 -22.48 -7.30 -3.31
C PHE A 405 -23.62 -7.31 -4.32
N TYR A 406 -23.75 -8.42 -5.05
CA TYR A 406 -24.76 -8.61 -6.08
C TYR A 406 -25.15 -10.08 -6.15
N TRP A 407 -26.44 -10.34 -6.35
CA TRP A 407 -26.98 -11.67 -6.64
C TRP A 407 -28.13 -11.56 -7.65
N SER A 408 -28.15 -12.43 -8.64
CA SER A 408 -29.31 -12.67 -9.51
C SER A 408 -29.36 -14.14 -9.93
N GLY A 409 -30.56 -14.72 -9.90
CA GLY A 409 -30.84 -16.04 -10.48
C GLY A 409 -31.35 -15.96 -11.92
N ASP A 410 -31.50 -14.75 -12.45
CA ASP A 410 -32.10 -14.50 -13.75
C ASP A 410 -31.08 -14.64 -14.89
N GLY A 411 -31.56 -15.06 -16.06
CA GLY A 411 -30.76 -15.18 -17.28
C GLY A 411 -30.78 -16.59 -17.87
N ASN A 412 -30.14 -16.76 -19.02
CA ASN A 412 -30.03 -18.04 -19.70
C ASN A 412 -28.57 -18.51 -19.72
N CYS A 413 -28.24 -19.43 -18.81
CA CYS A 413 -26.93 -20.07 -18.71
C CYS A 413 -26.88 -21.46 -19.37
N GLY A 414 -27.93 -21.86 -20.11
CA GLY A 414 -28.05 -23.20 -20.70
C GLY A 414 -28.38 -24.31 -19.69
N ALA A 415 -28.87 -23.96 -18.49
CA ALA A 415 -29.27 -24.89 -17.44
C ALA A 415 -30.56 -24.44 -16.74
N PRO A 416 -31.27 -25.32 -15.99
CA PRO A 416 -32.53 -24.97 -15.31
C PRO A 416 -32.41 -23.90 -14.22
N SER A 417 -31.21 -23.77 -13.63
CA SER A 417 -30.94 -22.80 -12.57
C SER A 417 -29.62 -22.11 -12.85
N CYS A 418 -29.66 -20.78 -12.86
CA CYS A 418 -28.51 -19.91 -13.09
C CYS A 418 -28.23 -19.09 -11.85
N ALA A 419 -26.98 -18.65 -11.72
CA ALA A 419 -26.55 -17.76 -10.65
C ALA A 419 -25.53 -16.76 -11.21
N SER A 420 -25.69 -15.50 -10.85
CA SER A 420 -24.74 -14.44 -11.09
C SER A 420 -24.50 -13.70 -9.79
N GLU A 421 -23.26 -13.73 -9.31
CA GLU A 421 -22.89 -13.14 -8.02
C GLU A 421 -21.66 -12.25 -8.16
N ILE A 422 -21.65 -11.12 -7.46
CA ILE A 422 -20.41 -10.43 -7.09
C ILE A 422 -20.19 -10.67 -5.60
N LEU A 423 -19.20 -11.49 -5.27
CA LEU A 423 -18.85 -11.82 -3.91
C LEU A 423 -17.54 -11.13 -3.53
N LEU A 424 -17.56 -10.32 -2.47
CA LEU A 424 -16.35 -9.77 -1.88
C LEU A 424 -15.58 -10.87 -1.15
N LEU A 425 -14.77 -11.58 -1.92
CA LEU A 425 -13.96 -12.71 -1.49
C LEU A 425 -12.51 -12.52 -1.98
N GLY A 426 -11.57 -12.66 -1.07
CA GLY A 426 -10.15 -12.68 -1.39
C GLY A 426 -9.75 -13.91 -2.17
N THR A 427 -8.69 -13.85 -2.98
CA THR A 427 -8.20 -15.06 -3.67
C THR A 427 -7.73 -16.08 -2.61
N PRO A 428 -8.39 -17.24 -2.42
CA PRO A 428 -8.19 -18.07 -1.23
C PRO A 428 -6.75 -18.49 -0.95
N LEU A 429 -6.01 -18.93 -1.97
CA LEU A 429 -4.60 -19.30 -1.81
C LEU A 429 -3.71 -18.14 -1.36
N LEU A 430 -4.02 -16.91 -1.79
CA LEU A 430 -3.31 -15.72 -1.34
C LEU A 430 -3.70 -15.38 0.11
N TRP A 431 -4.98 -15.37 0.42
CA TRP A 431 -5.47 -14.98 1.75
C TRP A 431 -5.06 -15.94 2.85
N TRP A 432 -5.19 -17.24 2.61
CA TRP A 432 -4.75 -18.25 3.57
C TRP A 432 -3.23 -18.27 3.76
N SER A 433 -2.46 -17.70 2.82
CA SER A 433 -1.03 -17.52 3.00
C SER A 433 -0.67 -16.31 3.89
N PHE A 434 -1.59 -15.38 4.15
CA PHE A 434 -1.29 -14.18 4.94
C PHE A 434 -0.88 -14.51 6.38
N LEU A 435 -1.62 -15.37 7.09
CA LEU A 435 -1.28 -15.75 8.47
C LEU A 435 0.11 -16.42 8.58
N PRO A 436 0.44 -17.48 7.81
CA PRO A 436 1.78 -18.06 7.86
C PRO A 436 2.85 -17.07 7.37
N ALA A 437 2.55 -16.22 6.40
CA ALA A 437 3.49 -15.18 5.96
C ALA A 437 3.78 -14.14 7.04
N LEU A 438 2.77 -13.71 7.81
CA LEU A 438 2.94 -12.80 8.94
C LEU A 438 3.78 -13.43 10.07
N ALA A 439 3.53 -14.70 10.38
CA ALA A 439 4.33 -15.44 11.37
C ALA A 439 5.80 -15.54 10.93
N ALA A 440 6.04 -15.94 9.67
CA ALA A 440 7.39 -16.01 9.11
C ALA A 440 8.05 -14.62 9.03
N LEU A 441 7.30 -13.58 8.67
CA LEU A 441 7.77 -12.20 8.62
C LEU A 441 8.20 -11.70 10.01
N ALA A 442 7.41 -11.98 11.05
CA ALA A 442 7.73 -11.64 12.43
C ALA A 442 9.01 -12.35 12.90
N TRP A 443 9.09 -13.66 12.68
CA TRP A 443 10.26 -14.46 13.02
C TRP A 443 11.52 -13.98 12.30
N LEU A 444 11.49 -13.91 10.97
CA LEU A 444 12.62 -13.48 10.14
C LEU A 444 12.99 -12.02 10.39
N GLY A 445 11.99 -11.16 10.62
CA GLY A 445 12.17 -9.75 10.94
C GLY A 445 12.91 -9.56 12.26
N LEU A 446 12.53 -10.30 13.29
CA LEU A 446 13.20 -10.28 14.60
C LEU A 446 14.61 -10.87 14.51
N ALA A 447 14.76 -12.04 13.88
CA ALA A 447 16.05 -12.73 13.73
C ALA A 447 17.07 -11.91 12.93
N ARG A 448 16.62 -11.22 11.86
CA ARG A 448 17.49 -10.43 10.97
C ARG A 448 17.55 -8.95 11.34
N ARG A 449 16.76 -8.50 12.33
CA ARG A 449 16.54 -7.08 12.66
C ARG A 449 16.22 -6.24 11.42
N ASP A 450 15.34 -6.75 10.57
CA ASP A 450 14.98 -6.11 9.29
C ASP A 450 13.89 -5.05 9.49
N TRP A 451 14.22 -3.80 9.15
CA TRP A 451 13.29 -2.68 9.22
C TRP A 451 12.05 -2.88 8.33
N ARG A 452 12.17 -3.63 7.24
CA ARG A 452 11.08 -3.90 6.29
C ARG A 452 9.97 -4.68 6.96
N ALA A 453 10.34 -5.70 7.73
CA ALA A 453 9.40 -6.53 8.48
C ALA A 453 8.65 -5.71 9.52
N GLY A 454 9.36 -4.90 10.32
CA GLY A 454 8.72 -3.99 11.28
C GLY A 454 7.77 -3.00 10.62
N ALA A 455 8.12 -2.44 9.47
CA ALA A 455 7.26 -1.52 8.71
C ALA A 455 5.98 -2.18 8.20
N ILE A 456 6.09 -3.39 7.65
CA ILE A 456 4.94 -4.17 7.17
C ILE A 456 4.04 -4.58 8.35
N LEU A 457 4.61 -5.17 9.41
CA LEU A 457 3.85 -5.63 10.57
C LEU A 457 3.10 -4.50 11.26
N LEU A 458 3.76 -3.34 11.45
CA LEU A 458 3.12 -2.19 12.08
C LEU A 458 1.97 -1.64 11.23
N SER A 459 2.10 -1.66 9.89
CA SER A 459 1.04 -1.23 8.99
C SER A 459 -0.15 -2.21 8.97
N VAL A 460 0.12 -3.51 8.99
CA VAL A 460 -0.91 -4.55 9.14
C VAL A 460 -1.62 -4.41 10.49
N ALA A 461 -0.86 -4.20 11.57
CA ALA A 461 -1.39 -4.01 12.92
C ALA A 461 -2.32 -2.79 12.99
N ALA A 462 -1.92 -1.66 12.40
CA ALA A 462 -2.75 -0.46 12.32
C ALA A 462 -4.07 -0.69 11.58
N GLY A 463 -4.06 -1.51 10.53
CA GLY A 463 -5.26 -1.81 9.74
C GLY A 463 -6.18 -2.90 10.33
N LEU A 464 -5.68 -3.75 11.25
CA LEU A 464 -6.42 -4.91 11.76
C LEU A 464 -6.70 -4.87 13.27
N LEU A 465 -5.72 -4.54 14.11
CA LEU A 465 -5.85 -4.66 15.56
C LEU A 465 -6.95 -3.80 16.18
N PRO A 466 -7.18 -2.55 15.73
CA PRO A 466 -8.27 -1.73 16.29
C PRO A 466 -9.63 -2.41 16.19
N TRP A 467 -9.86 -3.20 15.13
CA TRP A 467 -11.14 -3.89 14.95
C TRP A 467 -11.40 -5.00 15.96
N PHE A 468 -10.36 -5.59 16.56
CA PHE A 468 -10.56 -6.55 17.65
C PHE A 468 -11.17 -5.89 18.88
N TRP A 469 -10.82 -4.63 19.17
CA TRP A 469 -11.46 -3.86 20.23
C TRP A 469 -12.95 -3.68 19.95
N PHE A 470 -13.30 -3.18 18.75
CA PHE A 470 -14.71 -2.99 18.36
C PHE A 470 -15.49 -4.30 18.23
N ALA A 471 -14.80 -5.42 17.98
CA ALA A 471 -15.43 -6.73 17.96
C ALA A 471 -15.91 -7.15 19.35
N LEU A 472 -15.14 -6.83 20.39
CA LEU A 472 -15.53 -7.06 21.79
C LEU A 472 -16.70 -6.16 22.21
N ASP A 473 -16.81 -4.99 21.58
CA ASP A 473 -17.91 -4.03 21.76
C ASP A 473 -19.13 -4.33 20.87
N LYS A 474 -19.16 -5.50 20.21
CA LYS A 474 -20.26 -5.99 19.36
C LYS A 474 -20.68 -5.08 18.20
N ARG A 475 -19.81 -4.16 17.78
CA ARG A 475 -20.07 -3.27 16.64
C ARG A 475 -20.33 -4.06 15.36
N THR A 476 -21.29 -3.61 14.55
CA THR A 476 -21.56 -4.19 13.23
C THR A 476 -20.44 -3.83 12.25
N MET A 477 -19.81 -4.86 11.70
CA MET A 477 -18.60 -4.74 10.88
C MET A 477 -18.56 -5.77 9.76
N PHE A 478 -17.71 -5.53 8.77
CA PHE A 478 -17.64 -6.31 7.55
C PHE A 478 -16.19 -6.55 7.12
N SER A 479 -15.98 -7.56 6.27
CA SER A 479 -14.64 -7.95 5.82
C SER A 479 -13.93 -6.87 5.00
N PHE A 480 -14.67 -5.99 4.30
CA PHE A 480 -14.09 -4.86 3.55
C PHE A 480 -13.28 -3.88 4.41
N TYR A 481 -13.45 -3.88 5.74
CA TYR A 481 -12.63 -3.08 6.65
C TYR A 481 -11.14 -3.52 6.67
N THR A 482 -10.84 -4.69 6.11
CA THR A 482 -9.47 -5.18 5.89
C THR A 482 -8.75 -4.46 4.75
N ALA A 483 -9.47 -3.76 3.86
CA ALA A 483 -8.91 -3.18 2.63
C ALA A 483 -7.61 -2.37 2.86
N PRO A 484 -7.51 -1.46 3.86
CA PRO A 484 -6.29 -0.68 4.08
C PRO A 484 -5.08 -1.53 4.48
N ALA A 485 -5.29 -2.71 5.07
CA ALA A 485 -4.23 -3.64 5.47
C ALA A 485 -3.73 -4.51 4.30
N LEU A 486 -4.57 -4.74 3.28
CA LEU A 486 -4.31 -5.70 2.21
C LEU A 486 -2.97 -5.50 1.48
N PRO A 487 -2.56 -4.29 1.05
CA PRO A 487 -1.29 -4.11 0.38
C PRO A 487 -0.10 -4.56 1.24
N PHE A 488 -0.19 -4.37 2.56
CA PHE A 488 0.86 -4.76 3.50
C PHE A 488 0.87 -6.27 3.75
N LEU A 489 -0.29 -6.93 3.74
CA LEU A 489 -0.39 -8.39 3.75
C LEU A 489 0.27 -9.01 2.50
N VAL A 490 0.05 -8.40 1.33
CA VAL A 490 0.74 -8.80 0.08
C VAL A 490 2.26 -8.57 0.16
N LEU A 491 2.71 -7.47 0.78
CA LEU A 491 4.13 -7.25 1.04
C LEU A 491 4.72 -8.28 2.02
N ALA A 492 3.95 -8.78 2.99
CA ALA A 492 4.38 -9.83 3.90
C ALA A 492 4.65 -11.13 3.15
N VAL A 493 3.72 -11.56 2.29
CA VAL A 493 3.91 -12.72 1.39
C VAL A 493 5.13 -12.51 0.50
N THR A 494 5.24 -11.33 -0.13
CA THR A 494 6.37 -11.00 -1.01
C THR A 494 7.72 -11.05 -0.27
N TYR A 495 7.77 -10.59 0.98
CA TYR A 495 8.98 -10.69 1.81
C TYR A 495 9.38 -12.15 2.03
N VAL A 496 8.42 -13.03 2.31
CA VAL A 496 8.67 -14.47 2.51
C VAL A 496 9.13 -15.12 1.21
N LEU A 497 8.49 -14.82 0.07
CA LEU A 497 8.96 -15.28 -1.25
C LEU A 497 10.40 -14.81 -1.53
N GLY A 498 10.72 -13.56 -1.18
CA GLY A 498 12.08 -13.03 -1.26
C GLY A 498 13.06 -13.76 -0.34
N ALA A 499 12.63 -14.17 0.85
CA ALA A 499 13.45 -14.94 1.77
C ALA A 499 13.69 -16.39 1.29
N ILE A 500 12.73 -16.99 0.60
CA ILE A 500 12.84 -18.31 -0.03
C ILE A 500 13.76 -18.26 -1.27
N ALA A 501 13.65 -17.21 -2.08
CA ALA A 501 14.45 -17.04 -3.30
C ALA A 501 15.88 -16.51 -3.05
N ALA A 502 16.15 -15.94 -1.86
CA ALA A 502 17.46 -15.42 -1.52
C ALA A 502 18.42 -16.54 -1.10
N PRO A 503 19.72 -16.46 -1.45
CA PRO A 503 20.74 -17.34 -0.88
C PRO A 503 20.75 -17.18 0.64
N ALA A 504 20.96 -18.29 1.37
CA ALA A 504 21.15 -18.22 2.82
C ALA A 504 22.28 -17.22 3.13
N PRO A 505 22.12 -16.30 4.11
CA PRO A 505 23.27 -15.59 4.63
C PRO A 505 24.27 -16.66 5.08
N ALA A 506 25.55 -16.51 4.71
CA ALA A 506 26.62 -17.38 5.19
C ALA A 506 26.41 -17.53 6.69
N ALA A 507 26.04 -18.74 7.12
CA ALA A 507 25.76 -18.96 8.51
C ALA A 507 27.04 -18.59 9.24
N VAL A 508 26.96 -17.64 10.17
CA VAL A 508 27.99 -17.40 11.18
C VAL A 508 27.91 -18.53 12.21
N THR A 509 27.68 -19.77 11.76
CA THR A 509 28.07 -20.95 12.51
C THR A 509 29.57 -21.01 12.35
N ALA A 510 30.28 -20.66 13.41
CA ALA A 510 31.73 -20.83 13.48
C ALA A 510 32.07 -22.26 13.02
N GLY A 511 32.64 -22.40 11.83
CA GLY A 511 33.05 -23.70 11.27
C GLY A 511 32.38 -24.16 9.96
N ALA A 512 31.29 -23.53 9.50
CA ALA A 512 30.70 -23.91 8.20
C ALA A 512 31.40 -23.19 7.04
N SER A 513 31.92 -23.96 6.07
CA SER A 513 32.46 -23.39 4.83
C SER A 513 31.39 -22.57 4.11
N PRO A 514 31.74 -21.41 3.52
CA PRO A 514 30.79 -20.63 2.73
C PRO A 514 30.27 -21.49 1.57
N PRO A 515 28.97 -21.41 1.23
CA PRO A 515 28.39 -22.21 0.15
C PRO A 515 29.11 -21.92 -1.17
N THR A 516 29.28 -22.95 -1.99
CA THR A 516 29.90 -22.80 -3.31
C THR A 516 29.04 -21.91 -4.21
N LYS A 517 29.65 -21.31 -5.26
CA LYS A 517 28.90 -20.50 -6.24
C LYS A 517 27.77 -21.31 -6.89
N GLN A 518 28.00 -22.60 -7.11
CA GLN A 518 27.01 -23.53 -7.66
C GLN A 518 25.85 -23.75 -6.69
N GLU A 519 26.13 -24.08 -5.41
CA GLU A 519 25.08 -24.24 -4.40
C GLU A 519 24.23 -22.97 -4.20
N ALA A 520 24.85 -21.81 -4.26
CA ALA A 520 24.15 -20.53 -4.19
C ALA A 520 23.26 -20.29 -5.42
N ALA A 521 23.72 -20.70 -6.61
CA ALA A 521 22.95 -20.64 -7.85
C ALA A 521 21.77 -21.61 -7.84
N ASP A 522 21.99 -22.86 -7.43
CA ASP A 522 20.97 -23.91 -7.36
C ASP A 522 19.86 -23.54 -6.36
N ARG A 523 20.23 -23.01 -5.18
CA ARG A 523 19.24 -22.52 -4.21
C ARG A 523 18.42 -21.35 -4.74
N ARG A 524 19.06 -20.41 -5.44
CA ARG A 524 18.36 -19.28 -6.06
C ARG A 524 17.41 -19.76 -7.16
N LEU A 525 17.80 -20.78 -7.92
CA LEU A 525 16.96 -21.41 -8.93
C LEU A 525 15.74 -22.07 -8.28
N VAL A 526 15.95 -22.98 -7.31
CA VAL A 526 14.88 -23.69 -6.60
C VAL A 526 13.93 -22.70 -5.91
N GLY A 527 14.46 -21.74 -5.16
CA GLY A 527 13.65 -20.72 -4.49
C GLY A 527 12.90 -19.82 -5.48
N GLY A 528 13.52 -19.51 -6.63
CA GLY A 528 12.86 -18.81 -7.73
C GLY A 528 11.71 -19.62 -8.35
N VAL A 529 11.90 -20.92 -8.56
CA VAL A 529 10.86 -21.84 -9.06
C VAL A 529 9.71 -21.94 -8.06
N ILE A 530 9.98 -22.09 -6.76
CA ILE A 530 8.95 -22.13 -5.72
C ILE A 530 8.15 -20.83 -5.71
N ALA A 531 8.83 -19.68 -5.74
CA ALA A 531 8.15 -18.39 -5.76
C ALA A 531 7.30 -18.18 -7.02
N GLY A 532 7.83 -18.58 -8.19
CA GLY A 532 7.10 -18.54 -9.45
C GLY A 532 5.88 -19.46 -9.47
N ALA A 533 6.03 -20.70 -8.98
CA ALA A 533 4.95 -21.66 -8.86
C ALA A 533 3.84 -21.16 -7.93
N TYR A 534 4.20 -20.55 -6.78
CA TYR A 534 3.22 -19.94 -5.88
C TYR A 534 2.42 -18.82 -6.57
N VAL A 535 3.10 -17.89 -7.27
CA VAL A 535 2.41 -16.80 -8.00
C VAL A 535 1.51 -17.37 -9.08
N LEU A 536 1.94 -18.41 -9.79
CA LEU A 536 1.13 -19.09 -10.79
C LEU A 536 -0.11 -19.76 -10.17
N LEU A 537 0.04 -20.45 -9.03
CA LEU A 537 -1.09 -21.06 -8.32
C LEU A 537 -2.11 -20.01 -7.86
N VAL A 538 -1.65 -18.86 -7.36
CA VAL A 538 -2.54 -17.74 -7.04
C VAL A 538 -3.27 -17.23 -8.29
N ALA A 539 -2.57 -17.11 -9.43
CA ALA A 539 -3.19 -16.72 -10.70
C ALA A 539 -4.26 -17.71 -11.19
N LEU A 540 -4.00 -19.01 -11.08
CA LEU A 540 -4.96 -20.07 -11.41
C LEU A 540 -6.16 -20.06 -10.47
N CYS A 541 -5.93 -19.88 -9.16
CA CYS A 541 -6.99 -19.75 -8.17
C CYS A 541 -7.84 -18.51 -8.45
N PHE A 542 -7.23 -17.36 -8.72
CA PHE A 542 -7.94 -16.16 -9.14
C PHE A 542 -8.77 -16.42 -10.42
N GLY A 543 -8.20 -17.08 -11.42
CA GLY A 543 -8.91 -17.44 -12.66
C GLY A 543 -10.13 -18.32 -12.42
N TYR A 544 -10.05 -19.28 -11.50
CA TYR A 544 -11.17 -20.13 -11.10
C TYR A 544 -12.31 -19.31 -10.48
N PHE A 545 -11.98 -18.37 -9.60
CA PHE A 545 -12.96 -17.51 -8.90
C PHE A 545 -13.37 -16.26 -9.68
N TYR A 546 -12.66 -15.89 -10.76
CA TYR A 546 -12.92 -14.67 -11.53
C TYR A 546 -14.40 -14.46 -11.90
N PRO A 547 -15.16 -15.48 -12.34
CA PRO A 547 -16.59 -15.30 -12.65
C PRO A 547 -17.42 -14.69 -11.52
N ILE A 548 -17.16 -15.04 -10.25
CA ILE A 548 -17.89 -14.51 -9.09
C ILE A 548 -17.33 -13.18 -8.56
N PHE A 549 -16.19 -12.72 -9.08
CA PHE A 549 -15.66 -11.38 -8.79
C PHE A 549 -16.24 -10.31 -9.72
N VAL A 550 -16.73 -10.71 -10.89
CA VAL A 550 -17.23 -9.78 -11.92
C VAL A 550 -18.70 -9.98 -12.26
N GLY A 551 -19.41 -10.89 -11.58
CA GLY A 551 -20.83 -11.13 -11.82
C GLY A 551 -21.10 -11.75 -13.18
N ARG A 552 -20.31 -12.76 -13.58
CA ARG A 552 -20.65 -13.57 -14.77
C ARG A 552 -21.80 -14.51 -14.44
N LEU A 553 -22.71 -14.67 -15.39
CA LEU A 553 -23.77 -15.66 -15.32
C LEU A 553 -23.17 -17.08 -15.43
N LEU A 554 -23.48 -17.92 -14.45
CA LEU A 554 -23.06 -19.31 -14.34
C LEU A 554 -24.27 -20.23 -14.20
N THR A 555 -24.07 -21.53 -14.44
CA THR A 555 -25.00 -22.52 -13.89
C THR A 555 -24.90 -22.51 -12.37
N TYR A 556 -26.00 -22.82 -11.67
CA TYR A 556 -25.97 -22.89 -10.21
C TYR A 556 -24.95 -23.92 -9.69
N ALA A 557 -24.76 -25.03 -10.41
CA ALA A 557 -23.76 -26.04 -10.05
C ALA A 557 -22.32 -25.49 -10.13
N ASP A 558 -21.99 -24.75 -11.20
CA ASP A 558 -20.68 -24.11 -11.35
C ASP A 558 -20.44 -23.03 -10.30
N TRP A 559 -21.47 -22.25 -9.97
CA TRP A 559 -21.41 -21.27 -8.90
C TRP A 559 -21.18 -21.97 -7.54
N SER A 560 -21.98 -22.99 -7.22
CA SER A 560 -21.90 -23.73 -5.96
C SER A 560 -20.55 -24.42 -5.77
N ALA A 561 -19.94 -24.96 -6.84
CA ALA A 561 -18.60 -25.53 -6.81
C ALA A 561 -17.50 -24.54 -6.38
N ARG A 562 -17.75 -23.23 -6.47
CA ARG A 562 -16.84 -22.18 -5.99
C ARG A 562 -17.04 -21.87 -4.50
N MET A 563 -18.14 -22.29 -3.89
CA MET A 563 -18.39 -22.08 -2.46
C MET A 563 -17.65 -23.10 -1.60
N TRP A 564 -16.32 -22.98 -1.53
CA TRP A 564 -15.45 -23.97 -0.86
C TRP A 564 -15.73 -24.14 0.64
N LEU A 565 -16.26 -23.12 1.32
CA LEU A 565 -16.69 -23.21 2.72
C LEU A 565 -18.21 -23.30 2.88
N GLU A 566 -18.92 -23.72 1.82
CA GLU A 566 -20.36 -23.99 1.79
C GLU A 566 -21.18 -22.87 2.47
N GLY A 567 -21.98 -23.20 3.49
CA GLY A 567 -22.87 -22.28 4.21
C GLY A 567 -22.17 -21.12 4.93
N ARG A 568 -20.83 -21.06 4.95
CA ARG A 568 -20.11 -19.86 5.41
C ARG A 568 -19.97 -18.79 4.32
N TRP A 569 -19.98 -19.19 3.05
CA TRP A 569 -19.86 -18.30 1.89
C TRP A 569 -21.21 -18.00 1.22
N ILE A 570 -22.28 -18.65 1.66
CA ILE A 570 -23.66 -18.52 1.16
C ILE A 570 -24.52 -17.69 2.14
#